data_AF-A0A448N2S0-F1
#
_entry.id   AF-A0A448N2S0-F1
#
_cell.length_a   1.000
_cell.length_b   1.000
_cell.length_c   1.000
_cell.angle_alpha   90.00
_cell.angle_beta   90.00
_cell.angle_gamma   90.00
#
_symmetry.space_group_name_H-M   'P 1'
#
loop_
_entity.id
_entity.type
_entity.pdbx_description
1 polymer ?
#
loop_
_entity_poly.entity_id
_entity_poly.type
_entity_poly.pdbx_seq_one_letter_code
_entity_poly.pdbx_strand_id
1 'polypeptide(L)'
;MKITGIVAAVVLLVIAGWLGMVLGGLGKPSADASPAWALKLPTQIGSFANDGVKESAAPSGAGTILRSNYSDGNSQFMLLLQRPAPELNSYLTSSGITNITSVHDASCGIYDKEQMPVCARVIEKTVIMVMGFSGQNNETLADLIESAYNTVKKQQ
;
A
#
# COMPACT_ATOMS: atom_id res chain seq x y z
N MET A 1 -33.78 -42.67 -26.50
CA MET A 1 -33.93 -41.19 -26.40
C MET A 1 -32.81 -40.70 -25.48
N LYS A 2 -31.85 -39.86 -25.90
CA LYS A 2 -32.00 -38.43 -26.27
C LYS A 2 -32.77 -37.63 -25.21
N ILE A 3 -32.04 -37.14 -24.20
CA ILE A 3 -32.35 -35.90 -23.47
C ILE A 3 -31.03 -35.11 -23.35
N THR A 4 -30.47 -34.73 -24.50
CA THR A 4 -29.50 -33.64 -24.59
C THR A 4 -30.27 -32.34 -24.80
N GLY A 5 -30.19 -31.41 -23.85
CA GLY A 5 -30.76 -30.07 -23.99
C GLY A 5 -31.19 -29.45 -22.66
N ILE A 6 -30.98 -28.13 -22.55
CA ILE A 6 -31.48 -27.26 -21.46
C ILE A 6 -30.79 -27.47 -20.09
N VAL A 7 -29.47 -27.21 -20.02
CA VAL A 7 -28.76 -26.87 -18.76
C VAL A 7 -27.79 -25.70 -19.01
N ALA A 8 -28.31 -24.57 -19.52
CA ALA A 8 -27.50 -23.39 -19.89
C ALA A 8 -28.16 -22.02 -19.63
N ALA A 9 -29.38 -21.99 -19.08
CA ALA A 9 -30.11 -20.79 -18.68
C ALA A 9 -31.17 -21.19 -17.64
N VAL A 10 -31.67 -20.23 -16.83
CA VAL A 10 -32.72 -20.41 -15.78
C VAL A 10 -32.16 -21.19 -14.56
N VAL A 11 -31.99 -20.71 -13.31
CA VAL A 11 -32.30 -19.48 -12.53
C VAL A 11 -31.16 -19.33 -11.49
N LEU A 12 -30.51 -18.21 -11.13
CA LEU A 12 -30.58 -16.76 -11.41
C LEU A 12 -31.51 -15.84 -10.54
N LEU A 13 -32.22 -16.36 -9.53
CA LEU A 13 -33.15 -15.59 -8.67
C LEU A 13 -33.33 -16.20 -7.25
N VAL A 14 -32.28 -16.69 -6.59
CA VAL A 14 -32.40 -17.26 -5.22
C VAL A 14 -31.29 -16.83 -4.25
N ILE A 15 -30.99 -15.52 -4.15
CA ILE A 15 -30.49 -14.90 -2.89
C ILE A 15 -31.10 -13.49 -2.74
N ALA A 16 -32.43 -13.38 -2.88
CA ALA A 16 -33.20 -12.16 -2.66
C ALA A 16 -34.26 -12.39 -1.57
N GLY A 17 -33.80 -12.76 -0.38
CA GLY A 17 -34.62 -13.02 0.79
C GLY A 17 -33.76 -13.41 1.98
N TRP A 18 -33.88 -12.66 3.09
CA TRP A 18 -33.24 -12.93 4.39
C TRP A 18 -31.72 -12.72 4.53
N LEU A 19 -31.27 -11.47 4.28
CA LEU A 19 -30.35 -10.77 5.21
C LEU A 19 -30.76 -9.29 5.43
N GLY A 20 -31.98 -8.91 5.07
CA GLY A 20 -32.52 -7.56 5.33
C GLY A 20 -33.09 -7.42 6.75
N MET A 21 -32.24 -7.40 7.78
CA MET A 21 -32.64 -6.90 9.12
C MET A 21 -31.52 -6.56 10.12
N VAL A 22 -30.23 -6.69 9.76
CA VAL A 22 -29.09 -6.27 10.61
C VAL A 22 -28.10 -5.46 9.76
N LEU A 23 -27.40 -4.51 10.38
CA LEU A 23 -26.42 -3.57 9.78
C LEU A 23 -26.96 -2.31 9.06
N GLY A 24 -28.15 -1.83 9.43
CA GLY A 24 -28.68 -0.51 9.03
C GLY A 24 -28.01 0.69 9.74
N GLY A 25 -26.75 0.59 10.19
CA GLY A 25 -26.15 1.57 11.11
C GLY A 25 -24.61 1.67 11.11
N LEU A 26 -23.92 0.97 10.21
CA LEU A 26 -22.49 1.20 9.96
C LEU A 26 -22.33 1.52 8.48
N GLY A 27 -21.72 2.66 8.17
CA GLY A 27 -21.47 3.07 6.80
C GLY A 27 -20.73 1.95 6.06
N LYS A 28 -21.24 1.56 4.88
CA LYS A 28 -20.52 0.64 4.00
C LYS A 28 -19.08 1.16 3.85
N PRO A 29 -18.04 0.32 4.01
CA PRO A 29 -16.78 0.62 3.35
C PRO A 29 -17.13 0.82 1.88
N SER A 30 -16.89 2.01 1.33
CA SER A 30 -17.16 2.27 -0.08
C SER A 30 -16.48 1.19 -0.90
N ALA A 31 -17.29 0.46 -1.67
CA ALA A 31 -16.83 -0.48 -2.67
C ALA A 31 -16.27 0.28 -3.89
N ASP A 32 -15.36 1.21 -3.62
CA ASP A 32 -14.46 1.74 -4.64
C ASP A 32 -13.68 0.58 -5.21
N ALA A 33 -13.38 0.67 -6.51
CA ALA A 33 -12.54 -0.31 -7.18
C ALA A 33 -11.23 -0.50 -6.40
N SER A 34 -10.82 -1.76 -6.21
CA SER A 34 -9.46 -2.06 -5.81
C SER A 34 -8.50 -1.41 -6.82
N PRO A 35 -7.36 -0.84 -6.38
CA PRO A 35 -6.40 -0.22 -7.28
C PRO A 35 -5.99 -1.20 -8.38
N ALA A 36 -5.86 -0.70 -9.62
CA ALA A 36 -5.60 -1.55 -10.78
C ALA A 36 -4.28 -2.34 -10.65
N TRP A 37 -3.30 -1.77 -9.96
CA TRP A 37 -2.01 -2.41 -9.70
C TRP A 37 -2.04 -3.32 -8.47
N ALA A 38 -1.45 -4.51 -8.64
CA ALA A 38 -1.27 -5.49 -7.58
C ALA A 38 -0.40 -4.93 -6.45
N LEU A 39 -0.78 -5.20 -5.19
CA LEU A 39 0.07 -4.88 -4.04
C LEU A 39 1.28 -5.82 -4.07
N LYS A 40 2.39 -5.35 -4.64
CA LYS A 40 3.64 -6.11 -4.80
C LYS A 40 4.83 -5.15 -4.74
N LEU A 41 5.88 -5.55 -4.04
CA LEU A 41 7.16 -4.85 -4.08
C LEU A 41 7.98 -5.29 -5.32
N PRO A 42 8.58 -4.34 -6.06
CA PRO A 42 9.39 -4.68 -7.22
C PRO A 42 10.72 -5.31 -6.80
N THR A 43 11.28 -6.20 -7.61
CA THR A 43 12.60 -6.80 -7.34
C THR A 43 13.75 -5.78 -7.43
N GLN A 44 13.55 -4.71 -8.21
CA GLN A 44 14.53 -3.66 -8.45
C GLN A 44 13.83 -2.32 -8.72
N ILE A 45 14.40 -1.21 -8.26
CA ILE A 45 13.98 0.18 -8.56
C ILE A 45 15.24 0.94 -8.99
N GLY A 46 15.33 1.35 -10.26
CA GLY A 46 16.56 1.95 -10.78
C GLY A 46 17.75 1.00 -10.65
N SER A 47 18.82 1.43 -9.97
CA SER A 47 19.99 0.60 -9.61
C SER A 47 19.79 -0.25 -8.36
N PHE A 48 18.74 -0.02 -7.56
CA PHE A 48 18.57 -0.62 -6.26
C PHE A 48 17.86 -1.97 -6.33
N ALA A 49 18.51 -3.05 -5.91
CA ALA A 49 17.93 -4.38 -5.77
C ALA A 49 17.34 -4.59 -4.37
N ASN A 50 16.26 -5.37 -4.26
CA ASN A 50 15.60 -5.66 -2.99
C ASN A 50 16.23 -6.84 -2.22
N ASP A 51 16.14 -6.82 -0.88
CA ASP A 51 16.69 -7.84 0.03
C ASP A 51 15.73 -9.01 0.33
N GLY A 52 14.63 -9.10 -0.41
CA GLY A 52 13.54 -10.04 -0.16
C GLY A 52 12.33 -9.39 0.53
N VAL A 53 11.14 -9.74 0.06
CA VAL A 53 9.88 -9.16 0.54
C VAL A 53 9.43 -9.81 1.85
N LYS A 54 9.22 -8.98 2.87
CA LYS A 54 8.62 -9.34 4.16
C LYS A 54 7.18 -8.87 4.17
N GLU A 55 6.25 -9.81 4.26
CA GLU A 55 4.81 -9.54 4.38
C GLU A 55 4.36 -9.64 5.85
N SER A 56 3.45 -8.76 6.25
CA SER A 56 2.79 -8.79 7.56
C SER A 56 1.41 -8.16 7.50
N ALA A 57 0.48 -8.59 8.38
CA ALA A 57 -0.79 -7.89 8.55
C ALA A 57 -0.57 -6.48 9.10
N ALA A 58 -1.43 -5.53 8.72
CA ALA A 58 -1.44 -4.19 9.29
C ALA A 58 -1.83 -4.23 10.79
N PRO A 59 -1.26 -3.36 11.66
CA PRO A 59 -1.57 -3.36 13.10
C PRO A 59 -3.05 -3.18 13.46
N SER A 60 -3.84 -2.58 12.56
CA SER A 60 -5.30 -2.44 12.68
C SER A 60 -6.08 -3.74 12.45
N GLY A 61 -5.42 -4.84 12.04
CA GLY A 61 -6.06 -6.06 11.54
C GLY A 61 -6.69 -5.93 10.15
N ALA A 62 -6.76 -4.71 9.59
CA ALA A 62 -7.38 -4.41 8.31
C ALA A 62 -6.32 -3.93 7.30
N GLY A 63 -5.58 -4.88 6.73
CA GLY A 63 -4.68 -4.63 5.60
C GLY A 63 -3.44 -5.51 5.57
N THR A 64 -2.71 -5.41 4.45
CA THR A 64 -1.42 -6.05 4.21
C THR A 64 -0.34 -4.99 4.12
N ILE A 65 0.78 -5.24 4.79
CA ILE A 65 2.03 -4.48 4.71
C ILE A 65 3.07 -5.35 4.00
N LEU A 66 3.64 -4.84 2.92
CA LEU A 66 4.83 -5.39 2.28
C LEU A 66 6.02 -4.48 2.55
N ARG A 67 7.16 -5.03 2.93
CA ARG A 67 8.39 -4.29 3.21
C ARG A 67 9.64 -5.02 2.67
N SER A 68 10.58 -4.27 2.12
CA SER A 68 11.94 -4.76 1.81
C SER A 68 12.92 -3.60 1.86
N ASN A 69 14.20 -3.90 2.10
CA ASN A 69 15.28 -2.95 1.94
C ASN A 69 15.82 -3.01 0.51
N TYR A 70 16.19 -1.87 -0.03
CA TYR A 70 16.67 -1.68 -1.39
C TYR A 70 18.08 -1.11 -1.33
N SER A 71 19.05 -1.70 -2.04
CA SER A 71 20.43 -1.21 -2.10
C SER A 71 21.03 -1.32 -3.49
N ASP A 72 21.89 -0.35 -3.83
CA ASP A 72 22.76 -0.36 -5.01
C ASP A 72 24.23 -0.68 -4.66
N GLY A 73 24.49 -1.06 -3.40
CA GLY A 73 25.82 -1.32 -2.84
C GLY A 73 26.48 -0.13 -2.14
N ASN A 74 26.02 1.12 -2.40
CA ASN A 74 26.54 2.33 -1.78
C ASN A 74 25.50 3.02 -0.88
N SER A 75 24.24 3.02 -1.31
CA SER A 75 23.10 3.60 -0.62
C SER A 75 22.05 2.53 -0.33
N GLN A 76 21.25 2.76 0.71
CA GLN A 76 20.17 1.87 1.11
C GLN A 76 18.95 2.65 1.61
N PHE A 77 17.76 2.15 1.29
CA PHE A 77 16.49 2.61 1.86
C PHE A 77 15.57 1.42 2.14
N MET A 78 14.61 1.57 3.05
CA MET A 78 13.49 0.65 3.21
C MET A 78 12.29 1.20 2.44
N LEU A 79 11.60 0.35 1.68
CA LEU A 79 10.32 0.66 1.05
C LEU A 79 9.22 -0.20 1.69
N LEU A 80 8.12 0.46 2.06
CA LEU A 80 6.92 -0.12 2.62
C LEU A 80 5.71 0.24 1.76
N LEU A 81 4.91 -0.77 1.42
CA LEU A 81 3.58 -0.60 0.81
C LEU A 81 2.53 -1.12 1.80
N GLN A 82 1.50 -0.32 2.10
CA GLN A 82 0.37 -0.75 2.93
C GLN A 82 -0.97 -0.48 2.25
N ARG A 83 -1.82 -1.51 2.11
CA ARG A 83 -3.18 -1.41 1.58
C ARG A 83 -4.19 -2.15 2.48
N PRO A 84 -5.36 -1.57 2.81
CA PRO A 84 -5.73 -0.17 2.55
C PRO A 84 -4.87 0.82 3.35
N ALA A 85 -4.76 2.03 2.82
CA ALA A 85 -4.12 3.14 3.50
C ALA A 85 -4.90 3.55 4.77
N PRO A 86 -4.23 3.73 5.92
CA PRO A 86 -4.79 4.44 7.07
C PRO A 86 -4.85 5.95 6.79
N GLU A 87 -5.38 6.73 7.74
CA GLU A 87 -5.18 8.18 7.74
C GLU A 87 -3.69 8.47 7.94
N LEU A 88 -3.08 9.18 6.99
CA LEU A 88 -1.62 9.29 6.86
C LEU A 88 -0.97 10.03 8.03
N ASN A 89 -1.51 11.17 8.46
CA ASN A 89 -0.87 11.99 9.49
C ASN A 89 -0.91 11.31 10.87
N SER A 90 -2.05 10.72 11.21
CA SER A 90 -2.20 9.89 12.41
C SER A 90 -1.30 8.66 12.36
N TYR A 91 -1.16 8.02 11.20
CA TYR A 91 -0.28 6.87 11.02
C TYR A 91 1.21 7.23 11.17
N LEU A 92 1.67 8.33 10.57
CA LEU A 92 3.05 8.81 10.71
C LEU A 92 3.34 9.16 12.18
N THR A 93 2.48 9.95 12.82
CA THR A 93 2.65 10.39 14.22
C THR A 93 2.65 9.19 15.18
N SER A 94 1.71 8.25 15.03
CA SER A 94 1.66 7.03 15.88
C SER A 94 2.78 6.03 15.59
N SER A 95 3.40 6.11 14.41
CA SER A 95 4.62 5.36 14.08
C SER A 95 5.91 6.01 14.61
N GLY A 96 5.81 7.12 15.37
CA GLY A 96 6.97 7.82 15.92
C GLY A 96 7.74 8.65 14.88
N ILE A 97 7.06 9.17 13.86
CA ILE A 97 7.63 10.08 12.87
C ILE A 97 7.22 11.52 13.25
N THR A 98 8.21 12.39 13.48
CA THR A 98 8.01 13.79 13.86
C THR A 98 8.56 14.75 12.81
N ASN A 99 8.44 16.07 13.06
CA ASN A 99 8.87 17.13 12.16
C ASN A 99 8.28 16.97 10.74
N ILE A 100 7.01 16.53 10.67
CA ILE A 100 6.31 16.25 9.42
C ILE A 100 6.13 17.55 8.63
N THR A 101 6.62 17.53 7.39
CA THR A 101 6.58 18.62 6.41
C THR A 101 6.10 18.06 5.07
N SER A 102 5.49 18.89 4.23
CA SER A 102 5.13 18.48 2.87
C SER A 102 6.30 18.75 1.92
N VAL A 103 6.73 17.73 1.19
CA VAL A 103 7.73 17.81 0.11
C VAL A 103 7.10 17.21 -1.13
N HIS A 104 6.88 18.05 -2.14
CA HIS A 104 5.96 17.76 -3.24
C HIS A 104 4.59 17.27 -2.72
N ASP A 105 4.12 16.12 -3.18
CA ASP A 105 2.89 15.46 -2.72
C ASP A 105 3.11 14.45 -1.57
N ALA A 106 4.32 14.40 -0.98
CA ALA A 106 4.68 13.49 0.10
C ALA A 106 4.76 14.19 1.46
N SER A 107 4.43 13.46 2.52
CA SER A 107 4.63 13.89 3.90
C SER A 107 5.95 13.29 4.41
N CYS A 108 6.91 14.15 4.72
CA CYS A 108 8.28 13.79 5.09
C CYS A 108 8.62 14.27 6.50
N GLY A 109 9.29 13.44 7.30
CA GLY A 109 9.70 13.73 8.67
C GLY A 109 10.86 12.84 9.11
N ILE A 110 11.12 12.80 10.43
CA ILE A 110 12.19 12.00 11.03
C ILE A 110 11.57 10.90 11.90
N TYR A 111 12.01 9.66 11.75
CA TYR A 111 11.68 8.57 12.67
C TYR A 111 12.50 8.70 13.95
N ASP A 112 11.87 9.13 15.04
CA ASP A 112 12.52 9.60 16.27
C ASP A 112 13.52 8.61 16.86
N LYS A 113 13.17 7.32 16.86
CA LYS A 113 13.95 6.28 17.53
C LYS A 113 15.35 6.10 16.93
N GLU A 114 15.47 6.23 15.61
CA GLU A 114 16.71 5.94 14.87
C GLU A 114 17.24 7.19 14.13
N GLN A 115 16.56 8.33 14.27
CA GLN A 115 16.88 9.61 13.63
C GLN A 115 16.98 9.50 12.09
N MET A 116 16.23 8.57 11.49
CA MET A 116 16.23 8.30 10.06
C MET A 116 15.17 9.14 9.34
N PRO A 117 15.47 9.74 8.17
CA PRO A 117 14.49 10.47 7.38
C PRO A 117 13.49 9.50 6.74
N VAL A 118 12.20 9.87 6.78
CA VAL A 118 11.09 9.08 6.22
C VAL A 118 10.18 9.99 5.41
N CYS A 119 9.80 9.56 4.21
CA CYS A 119 8.72 10.16 3.44
C CYS A 119 7.62 9.13 3.20
N ALA A 120 6.36 9.57 3.18
CA ALA A 120 5.23 8.74 2.80
C ALA A 120 4.18 9.51 2.00
N ARG A 121 3.49 8.81 1.11
CA ARG A 121 2.38 9.33 0.30
C ARG A 121 1.28 8.27 0.19
N VAL A 122 0.03 8.70 0.14
CA VAL A 122 -1.09 7.82 -0.24
C VAL A 122 -1.34 7.97 -1.74
N ILE A 123 -1.25 6.86 -2.49
CA ILE A 123 -1.62 6.78 -3.91
C ILE A 123 -2.59 5.62 -4.07
N GLU A 124 -3.75 5.85 -4.68
CA GLU A 124 -4.80 4.85 -4.92
C GLU A 124 -5.02 3.94 -3.68
N LYS A 125 -5.45 4.54 -2.57
CA LYS A 125 -5.69 3.83 -1.28
C LYS A 125 -4.52 2.98 -0.75
N THR A 126 -3.29 3.26 -1.16
CA THR A 126 -2.09 2.54 -0.73
C THR A 126 -1.09 3.54 -0.17
N VAL A 127 -0.59 3.33 1.05
CA VAL A 127 0.58 4.07 1.54
C VAL A 127 1.81 3.52 0.83
N ILE A 128 2.60 4.43 0.28
CA ILE A 128 3.96 4.19 -0.19
C ILE A 128 4.86 5.00 0.74
N MET A 129 5.69 4.31 1.51
CA MET A 129 6.59 4.91 2.50
C MET A 129 8.02 4.47 2.22
N VAL A 130 8.97 5.41 2.26
CA VAL A 130 10.40 5.15 2.18
C VAL A 130 11.14 5.75 3.37
N MET A 131 12.08 5.00 3.92
CA MET A 131 12.98 5.41 5.00
C MET A 131 14.42 5.32 4.50
N GLY A 132 15.17 6.42 4.58
CA GLY A 132 16.58 6.47 4.18
C GLY A 132 17.50 5.92 5.26
N PHE A 133 18.52 5.15 4.86
CA PHE A 133 19.56 4.64 5.77
C PHE A 133 20.97 5.17 5.44
N SER A 134 21.12 5.97 4.38
CA SER A 134 22.41 6.41 3.83
C SER A 134 22.51 7.93 3.70
N GLY A 135 21.81 8.66 4.58
CA GLY A 135 21.82 10.13 4.59
C GLY A 135 21.03 10.77 3.44
N GLN A 136 20.08 10.06 2.82
CA GLN A 136 19.17 10.66 1.85
C GLN A 136 18.39 11.83 2.47
N ASN A 137 18.21 12.92 1.71
CA ASN A 137 17.37 14.04 2.12
C ASN A 137 15.90 13.80 1.72
N ASN A 138 14.99 14.65 2.22
CA ASN A 138 13.54 14.49 1.98
C ASN A 138 13.16 14.56 0.49
N GLU A 139 13.85 15.39 -0.31
CA GLU A 139 13.64 15.46 -1.78
C GLU A 139 13.95 14.11 -2.44
N THR A 140 15.12 13.53 -2.14
CA THR A 140 15.53 12.21 -2.64
C THR A 140 14.54 11.10 -2.26
N LEU A 141 13.99 11.17 -1.04
CA LEU A 141 12.98 10.23 -0.57
C LEU A 141 11.61 10.45 -1.24
N ALA A 142 11.21 11.70 -1.52
CA ALA A 142 9.99 11.99 -2.27
C ALA A 142 10.08 11.47 -3.73
N ASP A 143 11.22 11.67 -4.40
CA ASP A 143 11.50 11.12 -5.73
C ASP A 143 11.51 9.59 -5.77
N LEU A 144 11.98 8.95 -4.69
CA LEU A 144 11.96 7.48 -4.54
C LEU A 144 10.53 6.93 -4.41
N ILE A 145 9.58 7.67 -3.82
CA ILE A 145 8.15 7.29 -3.79
C ILE A 145 7.59 7.24 -5.22
N GLU A 146 7.85 8.27 -6.02
CA GLU A 146 7.38 8.29 -7.42
C GLU A 146 8.06 7.19 -8.24
N SER A 147 9.36 7.00 -8.08
CA SER A 147 10.12 5.93 -8.74
C SER A 147 9.59 4.54 -8.38
N ALA A 148 9.28 4.30 -7.11
CA ALA A 148 8.67 3.06 -6.62
C ALA A 148 7.27 2.85 -7.23
N TYR A 149 6.39 3.86 -7.15
CA TYR A 149 5.03 3.79 -7.71
C TYR A 149 5.04 3.52 -9.22
N ASN A 150 5.84 4.27 -9.99
CA ASN A 150 5.97 4.10 -11.43
C ASN A 150 6.53 2.73 -11.81
N THR A 151 7.38 2.14 -10.96
CA THR A 151 7.89 0.78 -11.16
C THR A 151 6.81 -0.26 -10.87
N VAL A 152 6.14 -0.18 -9.71
CA VAL A 152 5.06 -1.10 -9.32
C VAL A 152 3.92 -1.10 -10.34
N LYS A 153 3.50 0.08 -10.81
CA LYS A 153 2.42 0.24 -11.80
C LYS A 153 2.75 -0.44 -13.14
N LYS A 154 4.03 -0.56 -13.51
CA LYS A 154 4.49 -1.26 -14.73
C LYS A 154 4.60 -2.78 -14.57
N GLN A 155 4.37 -3.34 -13.38
CA GLN A 155 4.40 -4.80 -13.14
C GLN A 155 3.03 -5.49 -13.32
N GLN A 156 2.08 -4.81 -13.96
CA GLN A 156 0.78 -5.34 -14.36
C GLN A 156 0.87 -6.13 -15.67
#